data_AF-A0A4U0V5M6-F1
#
_entry.id   AF-A0A4U0V5M6-F1
#
_cell.length_a   1.000
_cell.length_b   1.000
_cell.length_c   1.000
_cell.angle_alpha   90.00
_cell.angle_beta   90.00
_cell.angle_gamma   90.00
#
_symmetry.space_group_name_H-M   'P 1'
#
loop_
_entity.id
_entity.type
_entity.pdbx_description
1 polymer ?
#
loop_
_entity_poly.entity_id
_entity_poly.type
_entity_poly.pdbx_seq_one_letter_code
_entity_poly.pdbx_strand_id
1 'polypeptide(L)'
;MYSITTLAPVGLILGFVGYIAWGAIFNLFLHPLAKFPGPRLNAISPLPGIFALLRGRLPLENKKLHDKYGAVVRVSPNELAFNSVQAWEDIYGHRPGHANMHKDPIHVGSVAPVQGVTTLTMADDDHHARQR
;
A
#
# COMPACT_ATOMS: atom_id res chain seq x y z
N MET A 1 3.98 -43.71 -19.08
CA MET A 1 3.16 -42.83 -19.93
C MET A 1 2.40 -41.89 -18.99
N TYR A 2 2.85 -40.64 -18.84
CA TYR A 2 2.20 -39.69 -17.92
C TYR A 2 0.85 -39.27 -18.49
N SER A 3 -0.22 -39.40 -17.70
CA SER A 3 -1.56 -39.01 -18.11
C SER A 3 -1.67 -37.48 -18.14
N ILE A 4 -2.47 -36.92 -19.05
CA ILE A 4 -2.80 -35.49 -19.10
C ILE A 4 -3.32 -34.99 -17.75
N THR A 5 -4.01 -35.86 -17.00
CA THR A 5 -4.50 -35.58 -15.64
C THR A 5 -3.39 -35.34 -14.61
N THR A 6 -2.18 -35.87 -14.83
CA THR A 6 -1.00 -35.65 -13.97
C THR A 6 -0.15 -34.46 -14.40
N LEU A 7 -0.15 -34.11 -15.69
CA LEU A 7 0.66 -33.01 -16.23
C LEU A 7 0.01 -31.63 -16.05
N ALA A 8 -1.32 -31.55 -16.18
CA ALA A 8 -2.08 -30.33 -15.99
C ALA A 8 -1.91 -29.66 -14.60
N PRO A 9 -2.04 -30.36 -13.45
CA PRO A 9 -1.87 -29.74 -12.14
C PRO A 9 -0.42 -29.28 -11.90
N VAL A 10 0.57 -30.02 -12.39
CA VAL A 10 1.99 -29.62 -12.28
C VAL A 10 2.24 -28.34 -13.07
N GLY A 11 1.71 -28.23 -14.29
CA GLY A 11 1.79 -27.01 -15.10
C GLY A 11 1.15 -25.81 -14.41
N LEU A 12 -0.01 -25.98 -13.76
CA LEU A 12 -0.68 -24.92 -13.00
C LEU A 12 0.13 -24.48 -11.78
N ILE A 13 0.71 -25.42 -11.03
CA ILE A 13 1.56 -25.11 -9.88
C ILE A 13 2.80 -24.34 -10.34
N LEU A 14 3.47 -24.79 -11.41
CA LEU A 14 4.65 -24.11 -11.95
C LEU A 14 4.30 -22.71 -12.48
N GLY A 15 3.18 -22.57 -13.19
CA GLY A 15 2.70 -21.28 -13.67
C GLY A 15 2.38 -20.31 -12.52
N PHE A 16 1.71 -20.81 -11.47
CA PHE A 16 1.39 -20.01 -10.28
C PHE A 16 2.66 -19.57 -9.54
N VAL A 17 3.59 -20.49 -9.29
CA VAL A 17 4.89 -20.16 -8.65
C VAL A 17 5.67 -19.17 -9.51
N GLY A 18 5.69 -19.35 -10.83
CA GLY A 18 6.32 -18.43 -11.78
C GLY A 18 5.72 -17.03 -11.73
N TYR A 19 4.39 -16.92 -11.68
CA TYR A 19 3.68 -15.64 -11.55
C TYR A 19 4.04 -14.90 -10.25
N ILE A 20 4.03 -15.60 -9.12
CA ILE A 20 4.39 -15.01 -7.81
C ILE A 20 5.87 -14.59 -7.79
N ALA A 21 6.76 -15.43 -8.31
CA ALA A 21 8.19 -15.13 -8.38
C ALA A 21 8.45 -13.90 -9.28
N TRP A 22 7.80 -13.83 -10.45
CA TRP A 22 7.89 -12.68 -11.33
C TRP A 22 7.39 -11.40 -10.65
N GLY A 23 6.23 -11.45 -9.99
CA GLY A 23 5.69 -10.31 -9.25
C GLY A 23 6.63 -9.84 -8.14
N ALA A 24 7.26 -10.76 -7.41
CA ALA A 24 8.25 -10.44 -6.38
C ALA A 24 9.50 -9.76 -6.96
N ILE A 25 10.04 -10.28 -8.07
CA ILE A 25 11.20 -9.69 -8.76
C ILE A 25 10.85 -8.29 -9.27
N PHE A 26 9.69 -8.14 -9.92
CA PHE A 26 9.22 -6.84 -10.40
C PHE A 26 9.11 -5.84 -9.24
N ASN A 27 8.44 -6.23 -8.15
CA ASN A 27 8.24 -5.36 -6.99
C ASN A 27 9.55 -4.95 -6.32
N LEU A 28 10.56 -5.82 -6.28
CA LEU A 28 11.85 -5.54 -5.64
C LEU A 28 12.77 -4.69 -6.50
N PHE A 29 12.77 -4.85 -7.82
CA PHE A 29 13.81 -4.29 -8.68
C PHE A 29 13.30 -3.32 -9.75
N LEU A 30 12.09 -3.55 -10.28
CA LEU A 30 11.56 -2.82 -11.44
C LEU A 30 10.46 -1.83 -11.07
N HIS A 31 9.84 -2.00 -9.89
CA HIS A 31 8.78 -1.11 -9.42
C HIS A 31 9.31 0.31 -9.19
N PRO A 32 8.55 1.37 -9.52
CA PRO A 32 8.98 2.76 -9.30
C PRO A 32 9.38 3.08 -7.85
N LEU A 33 8.81 2.34 -6.89
CA LEU A 33 9.14 2.46 -5.47
C LEU A 33 10.33 1.60 -5.00
N ALA A 34 10.97 0.83 -5.88
CA ALA A 34 12.13 -0.01 -5.55
C ALA A 34 13.33 0.79 -5.05
N LYS A 35 13.42 2.07 -5.41
CA LYS A 35 14.45 3.00 -4.95
C LYS A 35 14.33 3.39 -3.47
N PHE A 36 13.18 3.16 -2.83
CA PHE A 36 12.95 3.54 -1.44
C PHE A 36 13.35 2.40 -0.49
N PRO A 37 13.97 2.71 0.66
CA PRO A 37 14.42 1.70 1.60
C PRO A 37 13.24 1.04 2.31
N GLY A 38 13.42 -0.21 2.74
CA GLY A 38 12.42 -0.94 3.53
C GLY A 38 12.69 -2.45 3.57
N PRO A 39 11.92 -3.21 4.36
CA PRO A 39 12.00 -4.67 4.37
C PRO A 39 11.58 -5.25 3.02
N ARG A 40 12.30 -6.26 2.52
CA ARG A 40 11.96 -6.93 1.26
C ARG A 40 10.56 -7.55 1.27
N LEU A 41 10.11 -8.08 2.41
CA LEU A 41 8.77 -8.65 2.54
C LEU A 41 7.68 -7.59 2.33
N ASN A 42 7.86 -6.38 2.87
CA ASN A 42 6.94 -5.26 2.68
C ASN A 42 6.93 -4.78 1.22
N ALA A 43 8.08 -4.82 0.53
CA ALA A 43 8.13 -4.49 -0.89
C ALA A 43 7.38 -5.51 -1.76
N ILE A 44 7.33 -6.79 -1.36
CA ILE A 44 6.68 -7.87 -2.11
C ILE A 44 5.19 -8.00 -1.76
N SER A 45 4.80 -7.75 -0.50
CA SER A 45 3.46 -8.04 0.00
C SER A 45 3.02 -7.09 1.15
N PRO A 46 1.73 -6.73 1.25
CA PRO A 46 1.18 -5.97 2.37
C PRO A 46 1.06 -6.77 3.68
N LEU A 47 1.25 -8.10 3.64
CA LEU A 47 1.00 -9.01 4.75
C LEU A 47 1.71 -8.64 6.08
N PRO A 48 2.98 -8.19 6.10
CA PRO A 48 3.62 -7.77 7.34
C PRO A 48 2.87 -6.62 8.04
N GLY A 49 2.40 -5.63 7.26
CA GLY A 49 1.61 -4.51 7.77
C GLY A 49 0.24 -4.95 8.27
N ILE A 50 -0.46 -5.80 7.52
CA ILE A 50 -1.75 -6.40 7.93
C ILE A 50 -1.59 -7.15 9.25
N PHE A 51 -0.53 -7.95 9.39
CA PHE A 51 -0.28 -8.70 10.60
C PHE A 51 0.04 -7.80 11.80
N ALA A 52 0.81 -6.73 11.60
CA ALA A 52 1.05 -5.73 12.62
C ALA A 52 -0.25 -5.01 13.01
N LEU A 53 -1.13 -4.70 12.05
CA LEU A 53 -2.44 -4.11 12.28
C LEU A 53 -3.34 -5.02 13.12
N LEU A 54 -3.48 -6.29 12.74
CA LEU A 54 -4.28 -7.29 13.46
C LEU A 54 -3.80 -7.52 14.90
N ARG A 55 -2.51 -7.29 15.16
CA ARG A 55 -1.92 -7.35 16.52
C ARG A 55 -2.03 -6.02 17.30
N GLY A 56 -2.59 -4.97 16.71
CA GLY A 56 -2.62 -3.64 17.30
C GLY A 56 -1.23 -2.99 17.43
N ARG A 57 -0.26 -3.41 16.62
CA ARG A 57 1.15 -2.98 16.69
C ARG A 57 1.63 -2.20 15.47
N LEU A 58 0.77 -1.93 14.49
CA LEU A 58 1.16 -1.20 13.27
C LEU A 58 1.94 0.10 13.55
N PRO A 59 1.54 0.99 14.48
CA PRO A 59 2.30 2.21 14.77
C PRO A 59 3.70 1.92 15.34
N LEU A 60 3.83 0.89 16.19
CA LEU A 60 5.11 0.49 16.78
C LEU A 60 6.05 -0.10 15.73
N GLU A 61 5.53 -0.93 14.83
CA GLU A 61 6.32 -1.51 13.74
C GLU A 61 6.73 -0.42 12.74
N ASN A 62 5.84 0.51 12.38
CA ASN A 62 6.20 1.65 11.54
C ASN A 62 7.29 2.52 12.18
N LYS A 63 7.21 2.77 13.49
CA LYS A 63 8.29 3.48 14.20
C LYS A 63 9.62 2.74 14.07
N LYS A 64 9.66 1.43 14.33
CA LYS A 64 10.89 0.63 14.20
C LYS A 64 11.46 0.67 12.78
N LEU A 65 10.59 0.66 11.78
CA LEU A 65 10.99 0.79 10.39
C LEU A 65 11.63 2.15 10.11
N HIS A 66 11.02 3.24 10.58
CA HIS A 66 11.60 4.58 10.47
C HIS A 66 12.91 4.73 11.25
N ASP A 67 13.01 4.17 12.45
CA ASP A 67 14.25 4.16 13.24
C ASP A 67 15.40 3.48 12.49
N LYS A 68 15.10 2.49 11.64
CA LYS A 68 16.10 1.71 10.89
C LYS A 68 16.40 2.25 9.49
N TYR A 69 15.38 2.66 8.75
CA TYR A 69 15.47 2.98 7.32
C TYR A 69 15.41 4.49 7.05
N GLY A 70 15.09 5.30 8.05
CA GLY A 70 15.05 6.76 7.96
C GLY A 70 13.66 7.31 7.65
N ALA A 71 13.63 8.51 7.07
CA ALA A 71 12.41 9.32 7.03
C ALA A 71 11.33 8.85 6.05
N VAL A 72 11.72 8.08 5.04
CA VAL A 72 10.84 7.53 4.00
C VAL A 72 11.06 6.03 3.92
N VAL A 73 10.02 5.24 4.15
CA VAL A 73 10.13 3.78 4.17
C VAL A 73 9.04 3.14 3.34
N ARG A 74 9.41 2.15 2.52
CA ARG A 74 8.44 1.32 1.79
C ARG A 74 7.82 0.29 2.74
N VAL A 75 6.53 0.49 3.05
CA VAL A 75 5.77 -0.33 4.01
C VAL A 75 4.85 -1.34 3.33
N SER A 76 4.58 -1.17 2.03
CA SER A 76 3.77 -2.07 1.18
C SER A 76 4.31 -2.00 -0.27
N PRO A 77 3.91 -2.88 -1.20
CA PRO A 77 4.38 -2.80 -2.59
C PRO A 77 4.11 -1.44 -3.23
N ASN A 78 2.97 -0.83 -2.91
CA ASN A 78 2.48 0.43 -3.48
C ASN A 78 2.39 1.58 -2.44
N GLU A 79 3.04 1.45 -1.28
CA GLU A 79 2.87 2.41 -0.17
C GLU A 79 4.19 2.79 0.47
N LEU A 80 4.34 4.09 0.74
CA LEU A 80 5.43 4.67 1.51
C LEU A 80 4.89 5.27 2.81
N ALA A 81 5.62 5.07 3.90
CA ALA A 81 5.43 5.80 5.14
C ALA A 81 6.45 6.93 5.24
N PHE A 82 6.00 8.07 5.76
CA PHE A 82 6.80 9.28 5.96
C PHE A 82 6.73 9.72 7.42
N ASN A 83 7.82 10.24 7.97
CA ASN A 83 7.85 10.76 9.34
C ASN A 83 8.48 12.17 9.49
N SER A 84 8.58 12.94 8.40
CA SER A 84 9.15 14.30 8.42
C SER A 84 8.07 15.38 8.43
N VAL A 85 8.41 16.55 8.99
CA VAL A 85 7.54 17.74 8.97
C VAL A 85 7.25 18.18 7.53
N GLN A 86 8.26 18.18 6.66
CA GLN A 86 8.08 18.51 5.24
C GLN A 86 7.04 17.61 4.56
N ALA A 87 7.07 16.30 4.81
CA ALA A 87 6.10 15.39 4.21
C ALA A 87 4.68 15.65 4.72
N TRP A 88 4.52 16.07 5.98
CA TRP A 88 3.22 16.48 6.50
C TRP A 88 2.67 17.69 5.73
N GLU A 89 3.49 18.70 5.49
CA GLU A 89 3.13 19.89 4.71
C GLU A 89 2.86 19.55 3.24
N ASP A 90 3.68 18.69 2.61
CA ASP A 90 3.52 18.31 1.21
C ASP A 90 2.29 17.40 0.95
N ILE A 91 1.87 16.63 1.95
CA ILE A 91 0.74 15.68 1.82
C ILE A 91 -0.57 16.34 2.26
N TYR A 92 -0.57 17.00 3.41
CA TYR A 92 -1.78 17.53 4.06
C TYR A 92 -1.89 19.06 4.01
N GLY A 93 -0.81 19.76 3.67
CA GLY A 93 -0.82 21.21 3.56
C GLY A 93 -1.57 21.72 2.34
N HIS A 94 -1.83 23.03 2.32
CA HIS A 94 -2.43 23.70 1.18
C HIS A 94 -1.40 23.84 0.05
N ARG A 95 -1.76 23.39 -1.16
CA ARG A 95 -0.87 23.35 -2.32
C ARG A 95 -1.45 24.18 -3.46
N PRO A 96 -1.16 25.49 -3.53
CA PRO A 96 -1.65 26.35 -4.60
C PRO A 96 -1.24 25.80 -5.97
N GLY A 97 -2.19 25.68 -6.89
CA GLY A 97 -1.93 25.18 -8.25
C GLY A 97 -1.85 23.65 -8.38
N HIS A 98 -2.05 22.89 -7.30
CA HIS A 98 -2.14 21.43 -7.34
C HIS A 98 -3.50 20.94 -6.85
N ALA A 99 -4.00 19.85 -7.45
CA ALA A 99 -5.18 19.17 -6.95
C ALA A 99 -4.94 18.58 -5.55
N ASN A 100 -5.99 18.47 -4.74
CA ASN A 100 -5.90 17.80 -3.44
C ASN A 100 -5.60 16.32 -3.63
N MET A 101 -4.85 15.74 -2.69
CA MET A 101 -4.68 14.29 -2.63
C MET A 101 -5.88 13.69 -1.91
N HIS A 102 -6.72 13.00 -2.66
CA HIS A 102 -7.80 12.20 -2.08
C HIS A 102 -7.23 11.05 -1.26
N LYS A 103 -7.91 10.73 -0.16
CA LYS A 103 -7.55 9.60 0.70
C LYS A 103 -7.92 8.30 -0.01
N ASP A 104 -7.07 7.28 0.12
CA ASP A 104 -7.42 5.95 -0.38
C ASP A 104 -8.55 5.35 0.48
N PRO A 105 -9.62 4.80 -0.13
CA PRO A 105 -10.72 4.16 0.59
C PRO A 105 -10.29 3.08 1.58
N ILE A 106 -9.15 2.41 1.35
CA ILE A 106 -8.66 1.35 2.23
C ILE A 106 -8.18 1.89 3.59
N HIS A 107 -7.71 3.12 3.65
CA HIS A 107 -7.13 3.72 4.88
C HIS A 107 -8.15 4.45 5.75
N VAL A 108 -9.35 4.75 5.24
CA VAL A 108 -10.35 5.54 5.97
C VAL A 108 -11.59 4.76 6.40
N GLY A 109 -11.51 3.43 6.34
CA GLY A 109 -12.61 2.55 6.69
C GLY A 109 -13.65 2.57 5.58
N SER A 110 -13.52 1.61 4.67
CA SER A 110 -14.43 1.41 3.55
C SER A 110 -15.79 0.90 4.08
N VAL A 111 -16.64 1.80 4.58
CA VAL A 111 -18.07 1.60 4.29
C VAL A 111 -18.19 1.78 2.79
N ALA A 112 -18.62 0.72 2.09
CA ALA A 112 -18.89 0.82 0.66
C ALA A 112 -19.69 2.12 0.42
N PRO A 113 -19.31 2.96 -0.55
CA PRO A 113 -20.01 4.21 -0.78
C PRO A 113 -21.49 3.89 -0.99
N VAL A 114 -22.33 4.33 -0.05
CA VAL A 114 -23.77 4.29 -0.24
C VAL A 114 -24.05 5.29 -1.35
N GLN A 115 -24.66 4.86 -2.46
CA GLN A 115 -24.89 5.73 -3.60
C GLN A 115 -25.62 7.01 -3.16
N GLY A 116 -25.03 8.16 -3.48
CA GLY A 116 -25.55 9.48 -3.10
C GLY A 116 -25.19 9.95 -1.69
N VAL A 117 -24.40 9.19 -0.92
CA VAL A 117 -23.95 9.58 0.43
C VAL A 117 -22.45 9.81 0.43
N THR A 118 -22.06 11.00 0.89
CA THR A 118 -20.67 11.40 1.04
C THR A 118 -20.30 11.44 2.54
N THR A 119 -19.37 10.58 2.97
CA THR A 119 -18.91 10.56 4.37
C THR A 119 -17.83 11.64 4.61
N LEU A 120 -17.68 12.07 5.86
CA LEU A 120 -16.69 13.08 6.26
C LEU A 120 -15.26 12.72 5.83
N THR A 121 -14.94 11.43 5.75
CA THR A 121 -13.59 10.95 5.43
C THR A 121 -13.35 10.71 3.93
N MET A 122 -14.40 10.58 3.12
CA MET A 122 -14.35 10.26 1.68
C MET A 122 -14.93 11.34 0.77
N ALA A 123 -15.27 12.50 1.32
CA ALA A 123 -15.79 13.61 0.53
C ALA A 123 -14.78 14.11 -0.51
N ASP A 124 -15.25 14.28 -1.75
CA ASP A 124 -14.53 15.02 -2.79
C ASP A 124 -14.42 16.50 -2.40
N ASP A 125 -13.59 17.24 -3.14
CA ASP A 125 -13.30 18.64 -2.86
C ASP A 125 -14.57 19.51 -2.76
N ASP A 126 -15.55 19.30 -3.64
CA ASP A 126 -16.79 20.08 -3.68
C ASP A 126 -17.68 19.80 -2.47
N HIS A 127 -17.87 18.52 -2.13
CA HIS A 127 -18.67 18.11 -0.98
C HIS A 127 -18.00 18.48 0.34
N HIS A 128 -16.68 18.32 0.41
CA HIS A 128 -15.90 18.62 1.60
C HIS A 128 -15.88 20.12 1.90
N ALA A 129 -15.85 20.98 0.87
CA ALA A 129 -15.98 22.43 1.02
C ALA A 129 -17.35 22.86 1.56
N ARG A 130 -18.43 22.13 1.23
CA ARG A 130 -19.78 22.40 1.77
C ARG A 130 -19.96 21.93 3.22
N GLN A 131 -19.16 20.96 3.66
CA GLN A 131 -19.26 20.34 4.98
C GLN A 131 -18.41 21.05 6.06
N ARG A 132 -17.58 22.04 5.67
CA ARG A 132 -16.74 22.86 6.56
C ARG A 132 -17.22 24.29 6.60
#